data_AF-A0A2W0BDP6-F1
#
_entry.id   AF-A0A2W0BDP6-F1
#
_cell.length_a   1.000
_cell.length_b   1.000
_cell.length_c   1.000
_cell.angle_alpha   90.00
_cell.angle_beta   90.00
_cell.angle_gamma   90.00
#
_symmetry.space_group_name_H-M   'P 1'
#
loop_
_entity.id
_entity.type
_entity.pdbx_description
1 polymer ?
#
loop_
_entity_poly.entity_id
_entity_poly.type
_entity_poly.pdbx_seq_one_letter_code
_entity_poly.pdbx_strand_id
1 'polypeptide(L)'
;KMFPEAIAAYRKGVSLAGATLEGQSNLARALIEGGEREEGLRILHSLEAAASRRYVSPVELAGIYTVLGDHEHALNLLETALQQRNGTLLFIHLYAEFDALRVEPRFMRILHEVGGPTA
;
A
#
# COMPACT_ATOMS: atom_id res chain seq x y z
N LYS A 1 -5.59 -16.73 -4.95
CA LYS A 1 -4.37 -15.88 -5.00
C LYS A 1 -3.17 -16.76 -4.60
N MET A 2 -2.06 -16.72 -5.34
CA MET A 2 -0.85 -17.54 -5.08
C MET A 2 0.09 -16.81 -4.11
N PHE A 3 -0.35 -16.68 -2.86
CA PHE A 3 0.39 -15.92 -1.84
C PHE A 3 1.73 -16.54 -1.44
N PRO A 4 1.88 -17.86 -1.26
CA PRO A 4 3.17 -18.45 -0.88
C PRO A 4 4.29 -18.15 -1.89
N GLU A 5 4.00 -18.23 -3.18
CA GLU A 5 4.95 -17.94 -4.26
C GLU A 5 5.29 -16.46 -4.33
N ALA A 6 4.29 -15.57 -4.15
CA ALA A 6 4.49 -14.12 -4.09
C ALA A 6 5.37 -13.72 -2.90
N ILE A 7 5.09 -14.24 -1.70
CA ILE A 7 5.89 -14.00 -0.49
C ILE A 7 7.32 -14.47 -0.70
N ALA A 8 7.53 -15.67 -1.26
CA ALA A 8 8.87 -16.19 -1.54
C ALA A 8 9.66 -15.30 -2.51
N ALA A 9 9.00 -14.84 -3.59
CA ALA A 9 9.59 -13.93 -4.56
C ALA A 9 9.95 -12.58 -3.94
N TYR A 10 9.03 -11.98 -3.16
CA TYR A 10 9.27 -10.71 -2.48
C TYR A 10 10.36 -10.80 -1.42
N ARG A 11 10.40 -11.87 -0.61
CA ARG A 11 11.48 -12.11 0.36
C ARG A 11 12.84 -12.17 -0.34
N LYS A 12 12.92 -12.91 -1.45
CA LYS A 12 14.13 -12.97 -2.26
C LYS A 12 14.50 -11.59 -2.83
N GLY A 13 13.55 -10.85 -3.39
CA GLY A 13 13.78 -9.49 -3.90
C GLY A 13 14.31 -8.52 -2.83
N VAL A 14 13.67 -8.49 -1.67
CA VAL A 14 14.07 -7.66 -0.52
C VAL A 14 15.50 -8.02 -0.05
N SER A 15 15.86 -9.31 -0.06
CA SER A 15 17.21 -9.77 0.32
C SER A 15 18.31 -9.43 -0.67
N LEU A 16 18.00 -9.33 -1.98
CA LEU A 16 19.00 -9.16 -3.05
C LEU A 16 19.24 -7.68 -3.42
N ALA A 17 18.22 -6.83 -3.30
CA ALA A 17 18.24 -5.47 -3.85
C ALA A 17 18.62 -4.36 -2.85
N GLY A 18 18.86 -4.68 -1.58
CA GLY A 18 18.90 -3.64 -0.55
C GLY A 18 17.51 -3.00 -0.42
N ALA A 19 16.53 -3.79 0.01
CA ALA A 19 15.18 -3.40 0.45
C ALA A 19 14.71 -1.99 0.06
N THR A 20 14.21 -1.82 -1.18
CA THR A 20 13.45 -0.60 -1.51
C THR A 20 12.20 -0.54 -0.62
N LEU A 21 11.79 0.68 -0.23
CA LEU A 21 10.61 0.87 0.61
C LEU A 21 9.33 0.33 -0.06
N GLU A 22 9.27 0.40 -1.39
CA GLU A 22 8.23 -0.23 -2.21
C GLU A 22 8.28 -1.77 -2.12
N GLY A 23 9.45 -2.39 -2.27
CA GLY A 23 9.60 -3.84 -2.15
C GLY A 23 9.23 -4.36 -0.76
N GLN A 24 9.55 -3.60 0.28
CA GLN A 24 9.10 -3.87 1.65
C GLN A 24 7.59 -3.72 1.79
N SER A 25 6.98 -2.72 1.17
CA SER A 25 5.53 -2.51 1.20
C SER A 25 4.79 -3.65 0.51
N ASN A 26 5.25 -4.08 -0.67
CA ASN A 26 4.70 -5.23 -1.39
C ASN A 26 4.80 -6.52 -0.57
N LEU A 27 5.96 -6.76 0.08
CA LEU A 27 6.14 -7.90 0.97
C LEU A 27 5.18 -7.85 2.16
N ALA A 28 5.03 -6.69 2.80
CA ALA A 28 4.13 -6.52 3.94
C ALA A 28 2.68 -6.86 3.55
N ARG A 29 2.21 -6.34 2.41
CA ARG A 29 0.85 -6.64 1.91
C ARG A 29 0.66 -8.13 1.64
N ALA A 30 1.59 -8.75 0.90
CA ALA A 30 1.52 -10.17 0.59
C ALA A 30 1.53 -11.06 1.84
N LEU A 31 2.31 -10.71 2.87
CA LEU A 31 2.33 -11.41 4.15
C LEU A 31 0.99 -11.30 4.89
N ILE A 32 0.42 -10.08 4.96
CA ILE A 32 -0.88 -9.86 5.64
C ILE A 32 -1.99 -10.63 4.95
N GLU A 33 -2.10 -10.52 3.62
CA GLU A 33 -3.10 -11.25 2.85
C GLU A 33 -2.86 -12.78 2.88
N GLY A 34 -1.60 -13.21 2.98
CA GLY A 34 -1.21 -14.61 3.11
C GLY A 34 -1.37 -15.21 4.51
N GLY A 35 -1.83 -14.42 5.50
CA GLY A 35 -2.05 -14.86 6.88
C GLY A 35 -0.83 -14.72 7.81
N GLU A 36 0.33 -14.32 7.30
CA GLU A 36 1.54 -14.00 8.08
C GLU A 36 1.49 -12.56 8.65
N ARG A 37 0.35 -12.20 9.28
CA ARG A 37 0.03 -10.82 9.70
C ARG A 37 1.10 -10.19 10.60
N GLU A 38 1.67 -10.95 11.54
CA GLU A 38 2.69 -10.44 12.46
C GLU A 38 3.96 -9.96 11.74
N GLU A 39 4.39 -10.65 10.68
CA GLU A 39 5.56 -10.23 9.91
C GLU A 39 5.27 -9.00 9.07
N GLY A 40 4.11 -8.94 8.42
CA GLY A 40 3.71 -7.76 7.67
C GLY A 40 3.59 -6.52 8.56
N LEU A 41 3.07 -6.68 9.79
CA LEU A 41 3.04 -5.61 10.79
C LEU A 41 4.45 -5.16 11.19
N ARG A 42 5.41 -6.08 11.38
CA ARG A 42 6.81 -5.69 11.67
C ARG A 42 7.40 -4.82 10.56
N ILE A 43 7.11 -5.15 9.31
CA ILE A 43 7.58 -4.36 8.16
C ILE A 43 6.89 -2.98 8.13
N LEU A 44 5.58 -2.91 8.36
CA LEU A 44 4.85 -1.64 8.44
C LEU A 44 5.48 -0.70 9.48
N HIS A 45 5.70 -1.16 10.71
CA HIS A 45 6.34 -0.34 11.75
C HIS A 45 7.75 0.14 11.33
N SER A 46 8.51 -0.70 10.62
CA SER A 46 9.82 -0.30 10.11
C SER A 46 9.72 0.76 9.01
N LEU A 47 8.72 0.69 8.13
CA LEU A 47 8.46 1.68 7.10
C LEU A 47 8.03 3.02 7.71
N GLU A 48 7.16 2.99 8.71
CA GLU A 48 6.73 4.19 9.44
C GLU A 48 7.90 4.86 10.17
N ALA A 49 8.76 4.08 10.83
CA ALA A 49 9.96 4.60 11.44
C ALA A 49 10.90 5.23 10.39
N ALA A 50 11.01 4.61 9.20
CA ALA A 50 11.81 5.12 8.09
C ALA A 50 11.23 6.40 7.47
N ALA A 51 9.91 6.58 7.49
CA ALA A 51 9.22 7.76 6.96
C ALA A 51 9.68 9.07 7.63
N SER A 52 10.21 9.00 8.85
CA SER A 52 10.82 10.16 9.54
C SER A 52 12.16 10.62 8.93
N ARG A 53 12.83 9.76 8.16
CA ARG A 53 14.19 10.00 7.63
C ARG A 53 14.27 9.95 6.11
N ARG A 54 13.33 9.28 5.45
CA ARG A 54 13.28 9.07 4.01
C ARG A 54 11.84 9.15 3.54
N TYR A 55 11.63 9.61 2.32
CA TYR A 55 10.30 9.61 1.74
C TYR A 55 9.78 8.18 1.58
N VAL A 56 8.67 7.88 2.24
CA VAL A 56 7.85 6.70 1.99
C VAL A 56 6.58 7.20 1.32
N SER A 57 6.23 6.63 0.17
CA SER A 57 5.02 7.02 -0.55
C SER A 57 3.78 6.77 0.34
N PRO A 58 2.90 7.78 0.56
CA PRO A 58 1.67 7.56 1.31
C PRO A 58 0.76 6.52 0.66
N VAL A 59 0.84 6.34 -0.67
CA VAL A 59 0.07 5.30 -1.40
C VAL A 59 0.54 3.90 -1.00
N GLU A 60 1.84 3.68 -0.82
CA GLU A 60 2.36 2.37 -0.40
C GLU A 60 1.90 2.02 1.03
N LEU A 61 1.99 2.99 1.94
CA LEU A 61 1.47 2.84 3.31
C LEU A 61 -0.05 2.66 3.32
N ALA A 62 -0.80 3.30 2.41
CA ALA A 62 -2.23 3.09 2.32
C ALA A 62 -2.58 1.65 1.89
N GLY A 63 -1.81 1.04 0.99
CA GLY A 63 -2.03 -0.35 0.56
C GLY A 63 -1.86 -1.35 1.71
N ILE A 64 -0.72 -1.26 2.41
CA ILE A 64 -0.59 -1.35 3.88
C ILE A 64 -1.87 -1.56 4.70
N TYR A 65 -2.41 -0.42 5.13
CA TYR A 65 -3.57 -0.30 5.98
C TYR A 65 -4.84 -0.89 5.34
N THR A 66 -4.96 -0.85 4.01
CA THR A 66 -6.12 -1.43 3.32
C THR A 66 -6.18 -2.94 3.51
N VAL A 67 -5.08 -3.67 3.31
CA VAL A 67 -5.07 -5.13 3.52
C VAL A 67 -5.17 -5.52 5.00
N LEU A 68 -4.85 -4.60 5.91
CA LEU A 68 -5.08 -4.79 7.35
C LEU A 68 -6.55 -4.67 7.76
N GLY A 69 -7.39 -4.10 6.88
CA GLY A 69 -8.80 -3.76 7.13
C GLY A 69 -8.99 -2.39 7.79
N ASP A 70 -7.94 -1.59 7.95
CA ASP A 70 -8.00 -0.26 8.54
C ASP A 70 -8.19 0.80 7.46
N HIS A 71 -9.42 0.84 6.93
CA HIS A 71 -9.77 1.69 5.79
C HIS A 71 -9.66 3.18 6.12
N GLU A 72 -9.91 3.58 7.37
CA GLU A 72 -9.80 4.98 7.78
C GLU A 72 -8.35 5.49 7.67
N HIS A 73 -7.36 4.74 8.17
CA HIS A 73 -5.96 5.12 8.02
C HIS A 73 -5.52 5.09 6.54
N ALA A 74 -5.97 4.11 5.77
CA ALA A 74 -5.70 4.05 4.34
C ALA A 74 -6.22 5.30 3.62
N LEU A 75 -7.48 5.68 3.84
CA LEU A 75 -8.10 6.84 3.21
C LEU A 75 -7.40 8.15 3.60
N ASN A 76 -6.99 8.32 4.86
CA ASN A 76 -6.23 9.49 5.32
C ASN A 76 -4.88 9.62 4.57
N LEU A 77 -4.20 8.50 4.35
CA LEU A 77 -2.94 8.47 3.60
C LEU A 77 -3.14 8.77 2.11
N LEU A 78 -4.24 8.30 1.52
CA LEU A 78 -4.59 8.61 0.12
C LEU A 78 -4.97 10.08 -0.07
N GLU A 79 -5.68 10.68 0.89
CA GLU A 79 -5.94 12.12 0.87
C GLU A 79 -4.64 12.93 1.00
N THR A 80 -3.70 12.46 1.83
CA THR A 80 -2.36 13.03 1.92
C THR A 80 -1.61 12.90 0.59
N ALA A 81 -1.67 11.74 -0.07
CA ALA A 81 -1.09 11.52 -1.39
C ALA A 81 -1.66 12.49 -2.44
N LEU A 82 -2.97 12.73 -2.39
CA LEU A 82 -3.67 13.67 -3.27
C LEU A 82 -3.16 15.10 -3.07
N GLN A 83 -3.07 15.55 -1.81
CA GLN A 83 -2.52 16.87 -1.46
C GLN A 83 -1.07 17.03 -1.92
N GLN A 84 -0.27 15.96 -1.83
CA GLN A 84 1.12 15.93 -2.27
C GLN A 84 1.28 15.80 -3.80
N ARG A 85 0.18 15.66 -4.55
CA ARG A 85 0.19 15.38 -6.00
C ARG A 85 1.08 14.17 -6.34
N ASN A 86 1.02 13.14 -5.50
CA ASN A 86 1.82 11.93 -5.68
C ASN A 86 1.41 11.21 -6.98
N GLY A 87 2.36 11.02 -7.89
CA GLY A 87 2.10 10.45 -9.22
C GLY A 87 1.62 9.00 -9.20
N THR A 88 1.92 8.22 -8.16
CA THR A 88 1.41 6.85 -7.99
C THR A 88 -0.11 6.82 -7.88
N LEU A 89 -0.72 7.89 -7.38
CA LEU A 89 -2.17 8.00 -7.21
C LEU A 89 -2.93 7.95 -8.56
N LEU A 90 -2.28 8.33 -9.68
CA LEU A 90 -2.86 8.21 -11.02
C LEU A 90 -3.21 6.77 -11.41
N PHE A 91 -2.45 5.81 -10.88
CA PHE A 91 -2.57 4.39 -11.19
C PHE A 91 -3.31 3.60 -10.12
N ILE A 92 -3.83 4.26 -9.07
CA ILE A 92 -4.40 3.57 -7.91
C ILE A 92 -5.60 2.67 -8.26
N HIS A 93 -6.32 2.99 -9.32
CA HIS A 93 -7.43 2.18 -9.83
C HIS A 93 -7.00 0.81 -10.40
N LEU A 94 -5.69 0.59 -10.65
CA LEU A 94 -5.13 -0.66 -11.15
C LEU A 94 -4.67 -1.61 -10.02
N TYR A 95 -4.62 -1.11 -8.79
CA TYR A 95 -4.04 -1.80 -7.64
C TYR A 95 -5.13 -2.55 -6.86
N ALA A 96 -5.10 -3.88 -6.94
CA ALA A 96 -6.13 -4.76 -6.40
C ALA A 96 -6.26 -4.67 -4.86
N GLU A 97 -5.20 -4.24 -4.16
CA GLU A 97 -5.23 -4.01 -2.73
C GLU A 97 -6.26 -2.93 -2.33
N PHE A 98 -6.61 -1.99 -3.22
CA PHE A 98 -7.58 -0.93 -2.93
C PHE A 98 -9.01 -1.26 -3.36
N ASP A 99 -9.28 -2.46 -3.89
CA ASP A 99 -10.63 -2.83 -4.33
C ASP A 99 -11.65 -2.76 -3.19
N ALA A 100 -11.24 -3.06 -1.96
CA ALA A 100 -12.07 -2.93 -0.77
C ALA A 100 -12.48 -1.48 -0.46
N LEU A 101 -11.73 -0.48 -0.92
CA LEU A 101 -12.05 0.94 -0.71
C LEU A 101 -13.00 1.50 -1.78
N ARG A 102 -13.30 0.76 -2.86
CA ARG A 102 -14.19 1.27 -3.92
C ARG A 102 -15.62 1.56 -3.45
N VAL A 103 -16.04 0.97 -2.33
CA VAL A 103 -17.34 1.26 -1.70
C VAL A 103 -17.31 2.55 -0.87
N GLU A 104 -16.13 3.10 -0.59
CA GLU A 104 -15.96 4.28 0.26
C GLU A 104 -16.13 5.56 -0.57
N PRO A 105 -17.08 6.45 -0.22
CA PRO A 105 -17.28 7.71 -0.93
C PRO A 105 -16.02 8.58 -1.01
N ARG A 106 -15.17 8.52 0.04
CA ARG A 106 -13.88 9.23 0.08
C ARG A 106 -12.91 8.73 -0.98
N PHE A 107 -12.84 7.43 -1.22
CA PHE A 107 -11.98 6.86 -2.25
C PHE A 107 -12.47 7.22 -3.65
N MET A 108 -13.78 7.14 -3.89
CA MET A 108 -14.37 7.53 -5.18
C MET A 108 -14.11 9.00 -5.53
N ARG A 109 -14.16 9.89 -4.53
CA ARG A 109 -13.75 11.29 -4.70
C ARG A 109 -12.28 11.41 -5.11
N ILE A 110 -11.39 10.67 -4.46
CA ILE A 110 -9.95 10.68 -4.79
C ILE A 110 -9.72 10.23 -6.24
N LEU A 111 -10.39 9.16 -6.68
CA LEU A 111 -10.33 8.69 -8.06
C LEU A 111 -10.77 9.76 -9.06
N HIS A 112 -11.87 10.45 -8.76
CA HIS A 112 -12.39 11.53 -9.61
C HIS A 112 -11.38 12.69 -9.72
N GLU A 113 -10.78 13.13 -8.60
CA GLU A 113 -9.81 14.23 -8.57
C GLU A 113 -8.53 13.94 -9.38
N VAL A 114 -8.11 12.67 -9.45
CA VAL A 114 -6.94 12.27 -10.25
C VAL A 114 -7.28 11.91 -11.70
N GLY A 115 -8.55 12.04 -12.10
CA GLY A 115 -9.01 11.70 -13.46
C GLY A 115 -9.08 10.20 -13.75
N GLY A 116 -9.16 9.36 -12.70
CA GLY A 116 -9.36 7.92 -12.83
C GLY A 116 -10.81 7.56 -13.18
N PRO A 117 -11.07 6.36 -13.74
CA PRO A 117 -12.42 5.92 -14.04
C PRO A 117 -13.24 5.75 -12.74
N THR A 118 -14.42 6.36 -12.70
CA THR A 118 -15.36 6.36 -11.55
C THR A 118 -16.49 5.34 -11.67
N ALA A 119 -16.35 4.36 -12.56
CA ALA A 119 -17.40 3.40 -12.94
C ALA A 119 -17.26 2.04 -12.22
#